data_AF-A0A8X7PGB3-F1
#
_entry.id   AF-A0A8X7PGB3-F1
#
_cell.length_a   1.000
_cell.length_b   1.000
_cell.length_c   1.000
_cell.angle_alpha   90.00
_cell.angle_beta   90.00
_cell.angle_gamma   90.00
#
_symmetry.space_group_name_H-M   'P 1'
#
loop_
_entity.id
_entity.type
_entity.pdbx_description
1 polymer ?
#
loop_
_entity_poly.entity_id
_entity_poly.type
_entity_poly.pdbx_seq_one_letter_code
_entity_poly.pdbx_strand_id
1 'polypeptide(L)'
;MVSKGLWANVDDYRLLGELVNLDAACVGDVDWDDLLDNRDGDACRSRWNQMVRHIGLPGTKTFAEHVEVLSQRYCSDIAEDREDFDNRPFDP
;
A
#
# COMPACT_ATOMS: atom_id res chain seq x y z
N MET A 1 8.29 7.65 -0.61
CA MET A 1 7.30 8.53 0.05
C MET A 1 7.43 8.46 1.57
N VAL A 2 7.62 7.26 2.12
CA VAL A 2 7.83 7.02 3.56
C VAL A 2 8.98 7.82 4.18
N SER A 3 10.19 7.75 3.61
CA SER A 3 11.35 8.50 4.11
C SER A 3 11.22 10.03 4.06
N LYS A 4 10.22 10.54 3.34
CA LYS A 4 9.92 11.97 3.25
C LYS A 4 8.76 12.39 4.16
N GLY A 5 8.20 11.48 4.95
CA GLY A 5 7.04 11.72 5.82
C GLY A 5 5.71 11.91 5.07
N LEU A 6 5.67 11.66 3.76
CA LEU A 6 4.47 11.85 2.92
C LEU A 6 3.50 10.66 2.97
N TRP A 7 3.95 9.53 3.50
CA TRP A 7 3.24 8.27 3.55
C TRP A 7 3.72 7.52 4.80
N ALA A 8 2.82 7.14 5.70
CA ALA A 8 3.18 6.36 6.87
C ALA A 8 3.33 4.88 6.48
N ASN A 9 4.05 4.08 7.28
CA ASN A 9 4.10 2.65 7.02
C ASN A 9 2.71 2.03 7.19
N VAL A 10 1.91 2.50 8.17
CA VAL A 10 0.53 2.05 8.38
C VAL A 10 -0.35 2.25 7.14
N ASP A 11 -0.09 3.26 6.30
CA ASP A 11 -0.85 3.47 5.06
C ASP A 11 -0.59 2.36 4.03
N ASP A 12 0.56 1.66 4.08
CA ASP A 12 0.80 0.50 3.22
C ASP A 12 -0.21 -0.61 3.49
N TYR A 13 -0.54 -0.83 4.77
CA TYR A 13 -1.48 -1.84 5.21
C TYR A 13 -2.90 -1.46 4.83
N ARG A 14 -3.27 -0.19 5.03
CA ARG A 14 -4.60 0.32 4.63
C ARG A 14 -4.79 0.20 3.12
N LEU A 15 -3.80 0.63 2.34
CA LEU A 15 -3.82 0.52 0.88
C LEU A 15 -4.01 -0.92 0.42
N LEU A 16 -3.19 -1.85 0.92
CA LEU A 16 -3.27 -3.25 0.50
C LEU A 16 -4.52 -3.96 1.03
N GLY A 17 -5.00 -3.59 2.22
CA GLY A 17 -6.24 -4.09 2.80
C GLY A 17 -7.45 -3.74 1.92
N GLU A 18 -7.57 -2.47 1.50
CA GLU A 18 -8.64 -2.06 0.58
C GLU A 18 -8.52 -2.76 -0.78
N LEU A 19 -7.31 -2.86 -1.33
CA LEU A 19 -7.08 -3.55 -2.60
C LEU A 19 -7.38 -5.06 -2.57
N VAL A 20 -7.20 -5.72 -1.41
CA VAL A 20 -7.59 -7.14 -1.22
C VAL A 20 -9.11 -7.30 -1.22
N ASN A 21 -9.83 -6.34 -0.65
CA ASN A 21 -11.29 -6.36 -0.58
C ASN A 21 -11.96 -5.88 -1.88
N LEU A 22 -11.20 -5.21 -2.75
CA LEU A 22 -11.67 -4.67 -4.01
C LEU A 22 -11.73 -5.77 -5.09
N ASP A 23 -12.87 -5.88 -5.78
CA ASP A 23 -13.03 -6.76 -6.95
C ASP A 23 -12.56 -6.06 -8.25
N ALA A 24 -11.34 -5.51 -8.23
CA ALA A 24 -10.76 -4.86 -9.41
C ALA A 24 -9.98 -5.86 -10.28
N ALA A 25 -10.23 -5.85 -11.58
CA ALA A 25 -9.53 -6.74 -12.51
C ALA A 25 -8.13 -6.23 -12.87
N CYS A 26 -7.93 -4.90 -12.86
CA CYS A 26 -6.63 -4.28 -13.13
C CYS A 26 -6.43 -2.95 -12.39
N VAL A 27 -5.20 -2.44 -12.44
CA VAL A 27 -4.80 -1.12 -11.89
C VAL A 27 -5.67 0.03 -12.41
N GLY A 28 -6.22 -0.09 -13.63
CA GLY A 28 -7.09 0.91 -14.24
C GLY A 28 -8.54 0.88 -13.75
N ASP A 29 -8.98 -0.23 -13.15
CA ASP A 29 -10.33 -0.38 -12.61
C ASP A 29 -10.43 0.07 -11.14
N VAL A 30 -9.28 0.37 -10.52
CA VAL A 30 -9.22 0.90 -9.16
C VAL A 30 -9.57 2.39 -9.19
N ASP A 31 -10.60 2.78 -8.45
CA ASP A 31 -10.86 4.19 -8.14
C ASP A 31 -9.87 4.64 -7.06
N TRP A 32 -8.72 5.17 -7.48
CA TRP A 32 -7.65 5.57 -6.56
C TRP A 32 -8.04 6.77 -5.69
N ASP A 33 -8.90 7.64 -6.19
CA ASP A 33 -9.31 8.87 -5.50
C ASP A 33 -10.28 8.59 -4.34
N ASP A 34 -11.00 7.46 -4.41
CA ASP A 34 -11.94 7.00 -3.37
C ASP A 34 -11.42 5.75 -2.61
N LEU A 35 -10.16 5.37 -2.81
CA LEU A 35 -9.60 4.15 -2.20
C LEU A 35 -9.31 4.31 -0.70
N LEU A 36 -8.90 5.49 -0.26
CA LEU A 36 -8.54 5.77 1.14
C LEU A 36 -9.03 7.17 1.55
N ASP A 37 -9.91 7.25 2.55
CA ASP A 37 -10.53 8.50 3.02
C ASP A 37 -9.54 9.65 3.34
N ASN A 38 -8.33 9.31 3.77
CA ASN A 38 -7.33 10.26 4.24
C ASN A 38 -6.13 10.42 3.29
N ARG A 39 -6.19 9.86 2.08
CA ARG A 39 -5.09 9.90 1.11
C ARG A 39 -5.59 10.27 -0.27
N ASP A 40 -4.80 11.11 -0.93
CA ASP A 40 -5.03 11.50 -2.32
C ASP A 40 -4.73 10.32 -3.26
N GLY A 41 -5.51 10.18 -4.34
CA GLY A 41 -5.40 9.04 -5.25
C GLY A 41 -4.09 8.98 -6.01
N ASP A 42 -3.49 10.13 -6.37
CA ASP A 42 -2.16 10.15 -6.97
C ASP A 42 -1.10 9.63 -5.98
N ALA A 43 -1.28 9.90 -4.68
CA ALA A 43 -0.40 9.35 -3.65
C ALA A 43 -0.58 7.83 -3.53
N CYS A 44 -1.81 7.32 -3.47
CA CYS A 44 -2.11 5.89 -3.45
C CYS A 44 -1.49 5.17 -4.66
N ARG A 45 -1.74 5.68 -5.87
CA ARG A 45 -1.22 5.11 -7.12
C ARG A 45 0.30 5.21 -7.22
N SER A 46 0.89 6.31 -6.76
CA SER A 46 2.35 6.46 -6.68
C SER A 46 2.98 5.47 -5.71
N ARG A 47 2.32 5.20 -4.58
CA ARG A 47 2.81 4.23 -3.60
C ARG A 47 2.73 2.81 -4.13
N TRP A 48 1.61 2.41 -4.72
CA TRP A 48 1.46 1.12 -5.40
C TRP A 48 2.61 0.88 -6.38
N ASN A 49 2.88 1.84 -7.27
CA ASN A 49 3.97 1.75 -8.24
C ASN A 49 5.35 1.61 -7.58
N GLN A 50 5.58 2.25 -6.44
CA GLN A 50 6.83 2.08 -5.67
C GLN A 50 6.96 0.68 -5.10
N MET A 51 5.89 0.10 -4.54
CA MET A 51 5.90 -1.27 -3.99
C MET A 51 6.15 -2.30 -5.09
N VAL A 52 5.41 -2.24 -6.20
CA VAL A 52 5.57 -3.15 -7.34
C VAL A 52 7.00 -3.12 -7.88
N ARG A 53 7.58 -1.92 -8.04
CA ARG A 53 8.98 -1.75 -8.48
C ARG A 53 10.00 -2.24 -7.45
N HIS A 54 9.75 -2.01 -6.16
CA HIS A 54 10.68 -2.39 -5.10
C HIS A 54 10.78 -3.90 -4.93
N ILE A 55 9.63 -4.60 -4.97
CA ILE A 55 9.60 -6.07 -4.91
C ILE A 55 10.07 -6.70 -6.23
N GLY A 56 9.94 -5.97 -7.35
CA GLY A 56 10.34 -6.45 -8.67
C GLY A 56 9.34 -7.46 -9.23
N LEU A 57 8.04 -7.18 -9.08
CA LEU A 57 6.99 -8.10 -9.53
C LEU A 57 6.97 -8.24 -11.06
N PRO A 58 6.95 -9.47 -11.61
CA PRO A 58 6.84 -9.68 -13.06
C PRO A 58 5.56 -9.09 -13.63
N GLY A 59 5.65 -8.44 -14.80
CA GLY A 59 4.49 -7.90 -15.51
C GLY A 59 3.55 -8.98 -16.09
N THR A 60 3.94 -10.25 -16.06
CA THR A 60 3.09 -11.38 -16.46
C THR A 60 2.10 -11.80 -15.39
N LYS A 61 2.29 -11.35 -14.14
CA LYS A 61 1.33 -11.59 -13.06
C LYS A 61 0.11 -10.70 -13.22
N THR A 62 -1.03 -11.23 -12.85
CA THR A 62 -2.29 -10.49 -12.78
C THR A 62 -2.27 -9.47 -11.65
N PHE A 63 -3.21 -8.53 -11.68
CA PHE A 63 -3.36 -7.53 -10.62
C PHE A 63 -3.62 -8.19 -9.26
N ALA A 64 -4.54 -9.16 -9.20
CA ALA A 64 -4.81 -9.92 -7.98
C ALA A 64 -3.55 -10.62 -7.43
N GLU A 65 -2.73 -11.22 -8.29
CA GLU A 65 -1.44 -11.81 -7.85
C GLU A 65 -0.44 -10.76 -7.36
N HIS A 66 -0.42 -9.56 -7.93
CA HIS A 66 0.39 -8.46 -7.40
C HIS A 66 -0.09 -8.05 -6.02
N VAL A 67 -1.40 -7.86 -5.83
CA VAL A 67 -2.01 -7.52 -4.54
C VAL A 67 -1.68 -8.58 -3.49
N GLU A 68 -1.82 -9.87 -3.83
CA GLU A 68 -1.51 -10.98 -2.93
C GLU A 68 -0.04 -10.97 -2.49
N VAL A 69 0.90 -10.89 -3.45
CA VAL A 69 2.34 -10.90 -3.11
C VAL A 69 2.71 -9.66 -2.29
N LEU A 70 2.17 -8.49 -2.62
CA LEU A 70 2.44 -7.28 -1.84
C LEU A 70 1.86 -7.39 -0.43
N SER A 71 0.64 -7.90 -0.28
CA SER A 71 0.01 -8.10 1.02
C SER A 71 0.82 -9.06 1.90
N GLN A 72 1.34 -10.15 1.33
CA GLN A 72 2.22 -11.06 2.09
C GLN A 72 3.54 -10.41 2.53
N ARG A 73 4.07 -9.45 1.76
CA ARG A 73 5.37 -8.80 2.02
C ARG A 73 5.29 -7.59 2.93
N TYR A 74 4.22 -6.82 2.82
CA TYR A 74 4.03 -5.57 3.55
C TYR A 74 3.04 -5.73 4.71
N CYS A 75 2.08 -6.66 4.63
CA CYS A 75 1.04 -6.86 5.65
C CYS A 75 1.26 -8.08 6.56
N SER A 76 2.44 -8.72 6.55
CA SER A 76 2.79 -9.75 7.54
C SER A 76 2.62 -9.20 8.97
N ASP A 77 2.02 -9.99 9.87
CA ASP A 77 1.37 -9.71 11.18
C ASP A 77 1.96 -8.65 12.16
N ILE A 78 3.04 -7.95 11.83
CA ILE A 78 3.62 -6.84 12.60
C ILE A 78 2.84 -5.52 12.39
N ALA A 79 1.61 -5.58 11.88
CA ALA A 79 0.83 -4.41 11.46
C ALA A 79 0.32 -3.56 12.63
N GLU A 80 -0.15 -4.20 13.71
CA GLU A 80 -0.66 -3.50 14.91
C GLU A 80 0.48 -2.76 15.62
N ASP A 81 1.65 -3.41 15.74
CA ASP A 81 2.89 -2.77 16.23
C ASP A 81 3.33 -1.59 15.34
N ARG A 82 2.95 -1.58 14.06
CA ARG A 82 3.41 -0.57 13.10
C ARG A 82 2.69 0.76 13.27
N GLU A 83 1.40 0.75 13.59
CA GLU A 83 0.65 2.00 13.82
C GLU A 83 1.13 2.69 15.09
N ASP A 84 1.30 1.94 16.19
CA ASP A 84 1.90 2.47 17.41
C ASP A 84 3.34 2.94 17.21
N PHE A 85 4.13 2.20 16.41
CA PHE A 85 5.48 2.61 16.05
C PHE A 85 5.51 3.89 15.21
N ASP A 86 4.61 4.04 14.23
CA ASP A 86 4.54 5.23 13.37
C ASP A 86 4.05 6.46 14.14
N ASN A 87 3.18 6.27 15.14
CA ASN A 87 2.63 7.34 15.97
C ASN A 87 3.52 7.74 17.16
N ARG A 88 4.60 6.99 17.42
CA ARG A 88 5.52 7.32 18.52
C ARG A 88 6.20 8.68 18.23
N PRO A 89 6.39 9.55 19.25
CA PRO A 89 7.12 10.79 19.06
C PRO A 89 8.54 10.47 18.58
N PHE A 90 8.97 11.14 17.51
CA PHE A 90 10.34 11.05 17.00
C PHE A 90 11.28 11.71 18.01
N ASP A 91 12.10 10.91 18.70
CA ASP A 91 13.18 11.40 19.56
C ASP A 91 14.46 11.54 18.70
N PRO A 92 14.99 12.76 18.47
CA PRO A 92 16.11 13.02 17.55
C PRO A 92 17.46 12.41 17.93
#